data_AF-A0A3E0HFR0-F1
#
_entry.id   AF-A0A3E0HFR0-F1
#
_cell.length_a   1.000
_cell.length_b   1.000
_cell.length_c   1.000
_cell.angle_alpha   90.00
_cell.angle_beta   90.00
_cell.angle_gamma   90.00
#
_symmetry.space_group_name_H-M   'P 1'
#
loop_
_entity.id
_entity.type
_entity.pdbx_description
1 polymer ?
#
loop_
_entity_poly.entity_id
_entity_poly.type
_entity_poly.pdbx_seq_one_letter_code
_entity_poly.pdbx_strand_id
1 'polypeptide(L)'
;MKMDNSPARGTRDLLPSAVATRDHVLATITEVYHRFGYQRIETPALEDINRLTGGQGGENEKLLFQVLRRGLPNVVEADTPLSELIDLGLRFDLTVPLTRFYGNNQAVLPTPFRAFQFGPVWRAERPAKGRYRQFYQCDIDMIGEPSVLAEVELIEATAAALAGVGLSGTSVRLSDRRYLSALAAAVGLDESSWSTFFIGLDKLDKIGWDGVRAELTGRDLPAEAVDAARELIEGLTGLAADKVADTLSDTVPSLDENVVADLGTVAGCLDELSGLTWEFDPTLVRGMGYYTGQIFEVGHPSVSYSLAGGGRYDRLIGRSLGKDVPACGFSIGFERIVDMLGELPRQDSVVVLFESDVPLATALRVARDVREGGRTAAVQPRSGKFGAQLGRLEAAGYTSLVHLKADTIKPEERALGGK
;
A
#
# COMPACT_ATOMS: atom_id res chain seq x y z
N MET A 1 11.42 -34.73 -19.41
CA MET A 1 11.93 -33.77 -18.41
C MET A 1 10.71 -33.31 -17.60
N LYS A 2 10.72 -33.42 -16.27
CA LYS A 2 9.63 -32.82 -15.46
C LYS A 2 9.73 -31.31 -15.65
N MET A 3 8.63 -30.66 -16.04
CA MET A 3 8.58 -29.20 -16.09
C MET A 3 8.66 -28.64 -14.67
N ASP A 4 9.33 -27.51 -14.51
CA ASP A 4 9.29 -26.76 -13.27
C ASP A 4 7.91 -26.10 -13.13
N ASN A 5 7.25 -26.36 -12.01
CA ASN A 5 5.94 -25.79 -11.68
C ASN A 5 6.07 -24.57 -10.76
N SER A 6 7.29 -24.12 -10.45
CA SER A 6 7.50 -22.92 -9.64
C SER A 6 7.01 -21.66 -10.37
N PRO A 7 6.43 -20.69 -9.66
CA PRO A 7 5.99 -19.45 -10.27
C PRO A 7 7.20 -18.64 -10.76
N ALA A 8 6.95 -17.67 -11.64
CA ALA A 8 8.01 -16.81 -12.18
C ALA A 8 8.81 -16.15 -11.05
N ARG A 9 10.14 -16.06 -11.22
CA ARG A 9 11.05 -15.52 -10.20
C ARG A 9 10.57 -14.17 -9.67
N GLY A 10 10.43 -14.08 -8.35
CA GLY A 10 9.97 -12.88 -7.63
C GLY A 10 8.46 -12.75 -7.51
N THR A 11 7.69 -13.76 -7.93
CA THR A 11 6.24 -13.89 -7.67
C THR A 11 5.97 -15.08 -6.75
N ARG A 12 4.75 -15.23 -6.24
CA ARG A 12 4.38 -16.30 -5.31
C ARG A 12 2.94 -16.76 -5.53
N ASP A 13 2.73 -18.07 -5.40
CA ASP A 13 1.40 -18.62 -5.14
C ASP A 13 1.07 -18.44 -3.66
N LEU A 14 -0.17 -18.11 -3.37
CA LEU A 14 -0.67 -17.94 -2.01
C LEU A 14 -1.57 -19.13 -1.66
N LEU A 15 -1.28 -19.79 -0.55
CA LEU A 15 -2.11 -20.88 -0.05
C LEU A 15 -3.40 -20.34 0.58
N PRO A 16 -4.44 -21.19 0.72
CA PRO A 16 -5.75 -20.74 1.23
C PRO A 16 -5.72 -19.98 2.57
N SER A 17 -4.87 -20.38 3.53
CA SER A 17 -4.74 -19.66 4.81
C SER A 17 -4.24 -18.22 4.63
N ALA A 18 -3.20 -18.06 3.80
CA ALA A 18 -2.67 -16.74 3.45
C ALA A 18 -3.69 -15.89 2.70
N VAL A 19 -4.47 -16.49 1.79
CA VAL A 19 -5.55 -15.77 1.08
C VAL A 19 -6.65 -15.34 2.04
N ALA A 20 -7.06 -16.18 2.99
CA ALA A 20 -8.08 -15.84 3.98
C ALA A 20 -7.67 -14.64 4.85
N THR A 21 -6.40 -14.56 5.28
CA THR A 21 -5.89 -13.36 5.98
C THR A 21 -6.02 -12.11 5.11
N ARG A 22 -5.67 -12.20 3.82
CA ARG A 22 -5.79 -11.06 2.89
C ARG A 22 -7.22 -10.61 2.73
N ASP A 23 -8.14 -11.55 2.55
CA ASP A 23 -9.56 -11.25 2.35
C ASP A 23 -10.15 -10.55 3.58
N HIS A 24 -9.78 -10.98 4.78
CA HIS A 24 -10.17 -10.31 6.02
C HIS A 24 -9.63 -8.88 6.10
N VAL A 25 -8.32 -8.69 5.87
CA VAL A 25 -7.69 -7.35 5.88
C VAL A 25 -8.37 -6.43 4.88
N LEU A 26 -8.57 -6.91 3.65
CA LEU A 26 -9.22 -6.13 2.59
C LEU A 26 -10.66 -5.77 2.96
N ALA A 27 -11.43 -6.73 3.48
CA ALA A 27 -12.82 -6.50 3.86
C ALA A 27 -12.92 -5.40 4.94
N THR A 28 -12.08 -5.48 5.97
CA THR A 28 -12.05 -4.49 7.06
C THR A 28 -11.63 -3.10 6.57
N ILE A 29 -10.57 -3.01 5.76
CA ILE A 29 -10.13 -1.73 5.18
C ILE A 29 -11.22 -1.14 4.27
N THR A 30 -11.84 -1.97 3.44
CA THR A 30 -12.92 -1.55 2.53
C THR A 30 -14.11 -0.99 3.31
N GLU A 31 -14.51 -1.65 4.39
CA GLU A 31 -15.61 -1.19 5.24
C GLU A 31 -15.32 0.19 5.85
N VAL A 32 -14.09 0.40 6.33
CA VAL A 32 -13.65 1.69 6.86
C VAL A 32 -13.69 2.76 5.78
N TYR A 33 -13.04 2.53 4.63
CA TYR A 33 -12.99 3.51 3.55
C TYR A 33 -14.38 3.88 2.99
N HIS A 34 -15.32 2.93 2.95
CA HIS A 34 -16.71 3.23 2.61
C HIS A 34 -17.40 4.18 3.59
N ARG A 35 -17.08 4.12 4.91
CA ARG A 35 -17.61 5.09 5.90
C ARG A 35 -17.13 6.51 5.67
N PHE A 36 -15.93 6.68 5.09
CA PHE A 36 -15.39 7.98 4.68
C PHE A 36 -15.86 8.39 3.26
N GLY A 37 -16.73 7.60 2.62
CA GLY A 37 -17.29 7.91 1.30
C GLY A 37 -16.34 7.63 0.13
N TYR A 38 -15.22 6.93 0.34
CA TYR A 38 -14.35 6.49 -0.76
C TYR A 38 -15.04 5.40 -1.58
N GLN A 39 -14.94 5.50 -2.90
CA GLN A 39 -15.62 4.61 -3.83
C GLN A 39 -14.62 3.75 -4.58
N ARG A 40 -14.86 2.44 -4.59
CA ARG A 40 -14.02 1.48 -5.30
C ARG A 40 -14.05 1.73 -6.80
N ILE A 41 -12.90 1.96 -7.43
CA ILE A 41 -12.74 1.97 -8.89
C ILE A 41 -11.73 0.94 -9.37
N GLU A 42 -11.81 0.53 -10.63
CA GLU A 42 -10.84 -0.40 -11.20
C GLU A 42 -10.24 0.13 -12.50
N THR A 43 -8.93 -0.06 -12.64
CA THR A 43 -8.18 0.21 -13.86
C THR A 43 -7.58 -1.10 -14.39
N PRO A 44 -7.40 -1.22 -15.71
CA PRO A 44 -6.69 -2.35 -16.30
C PRO A 44 -5.27 -2.52 -15.71
N ALA A 45 -4.76 -3.75 -15.74
CA ALA A 45 -3.37 -4.02 -15.38
C ALA A 45 -2.38 -3.48 -16.42
N LEU A 46 -2.80 -3.42 -17.68
CA LEU A 46 -2.01 -2.94 -18.81
C LEU A 46 -2.37 -1.47 -19.10
N GLU A 47 -1.35 -0.65 -19.24
CA GLU A 47 -1.44 0.76 -19.62
C GLU A 47 -0.59 1.01 -20.88
N ASP A 48 -0.90 2.09 -21.60
CA ASP A 48 -0.06 2.57 -22.71
C ASP A 48 1.35 2.86 -22.20
N ILE A 49 2.37 2.34 -22.88
CA ILE A 49 3.75 2.48 -22.42
C ILE A 49 4.16 3.96 -22.26
N ASN A 50 3.67 4.85 -23.13
CA ASN A 50 4.01 6.28 -23.09
C ASN A 50 3.44 6.97 -21.85
N ARG A 51 2.36 6.43 -21.29
CA ARG A 51 1.82 6.94 -20.02
C ARG A 51 2.69 6.52 -18.84
N LEU A 52 3.26 5.32 -18.87
CA LEU A 52 4.12 4.80 -17.81
C LEU A 52 5.54 5.40 -17.84
N THR A 53 6.03 5.79 -19.02
CA THR A 53 7.38 6.37 -19.22
C THR A 53 7.40 7.89 -19.39
N GLY A 54 6.25 8.56 -19.16
CA GLY A 54 6.09 10.00 -19.38
C GLY A 54 6.69 10.92 -18.31
N GLY A 55 7.71 10.48 -17.56
CA GLY A 55 8.31 11.26 -16.47
C GLY A 55 7.48 11.29 -15.18
N GLN A 56 6.62 10.28 -14.98
CA GLN A 56 5.76 10.15 -13.79
C GLN A 56 6.38 9.25 -12.72
N GLY A 57 7.31 8.36 -13.10
CA GLY A 57 7.92 7.38 -12.20
C GLY A 57 9.36 7.73 -11.76
N GLY A 58 10.04 8.67 -12.41
CA GLY A 58 11.45 8.95 -12.12
C GLY A 58 12.33 7.70 -12.35
N GLU A 59 13.19 7.34 -11.39
CA GLU A 59 14.00 6.12 -11.51
C GLU A 59 13.17 4.83 -11.60
N ASN A 60 11.92 4.86 -11.14
CA ASN A 60 11.01 3.72 -11.20
C ASN A 60 10.66 3.29 -12.64
N GLU A 61 10.77 4.19 -13.61
CA GLU A 61 10.47 3.89 -15.03
C GLU A 61 11.41 2.82 -15.59
N LYS A 62 12.63 2.73 -15.04
CA LYS A 62 13.61 1.69 -15.40
C LYS A 62 13.21 0.30 -14.91
N LEU A 63 12.20 0.22 -14.04
CA LEU A 63 11.74 -1.00 -13.38
C LEU A 63 10.36 -1.45 -13.88
N LEU A 64 9.93 -0.98 -15.06
CA LEU A 64 8.66 -1.38 -15.67
C LEU A 64 8.74 -2.76 -16.30
N PHE A 65 7.66 -3.54 -16.19
CA PHE A 65 7.44 -4.69 -17.05
C PHE A 65 6.79 -4.22 -18.35
N GLN A 66 7.52 -4.36 -19.45
CA GLN A 66 7.08 -3.97 -20.78
C GLN A 66 6.50 -5.18 -21.53
N VAL A 67 5.50 -4.93 -22.37
CA VAL A 67 4.81 -5.95 -23.16
C VAL A 67 5.16 -5.77 -24.63
N LEU A 68 5.64 -6.84 -25.25
CA LEU A 68 5.91 -6.86 -26.69
C LEU A 68 4.60 -6.75 -27.47
N ARG A 69 4.67 -6.03 -28.59
CA ARG A 69 3.58 -5.96 -29.56
C ARG A 69 3.18 -7.35 -30.01
N ARG A 70 1.88 -7.53 -30.21
CA ARG A 70 1.32 -8.78 -30.76
C ARG A 70 1.64 -8.87 -32.25
N GLY A 71 1.90 -10.08 -32.74
CA GLY A 71 2.13 -10.35 -34.16
C GLY A 71 3.52 -9.96 -34.68
N LEU A 72 4.49 -9.71 -33.79
CA LEU A 72 5.89 -9.57 -34.18
C LEU A 72 6.39 -10.84 -34.89
N PRO A 73 7.28 -10.72 -35.89
CA PRO A 73 7.92 -11.87 -36.51
C PRO A 73 8.73 -12.67 -35.49
N ASN A 74 8.95 -13.96 -35.76
CA ASN A 74 9.77 -14.83 -34.91
C ASN A 74 11.23 -14.33 -34.76
N VAL A 75 11.70 -13.57 -35.74
CA VAL A 75 13.01 -12.93 -35.75
C VAL A 75 12.78 -11.46 -36.08
N VAL A 76 13.26 -10.58 -35.21
CA VAL A 76 13.24 -9.13 -35.37
C VAL A 76 14.63 -8.69 -35.82
N GLU A 77 14.70 -7.71 -36.72
CA GLU A 77 15.97 -7.14 -37.18
C GLU A 77 16.76 -6.55 -35.99
N ALA A 78 18.07 -6.81 -35.95
CA ALA A 78 18.91 -6.51 -34.78
C ALA A 78 18.88 -5.04 -34.35
N ASP A 79 18.72 -4.12 -35.30
CA ASP A 79 18.72 -2.68 -35.07
C ASP A 79 17.31 -2.08 -34.84
N THR A 80 16.28 -2.93 -34.69
CA THR A 80 14.91 -2.45 -34.44
C THR A 80 14.83 -1.75 -33.08
N PRO A 81 14.42 -0.47 -33.01
CA PRO A 81 14.28 0.24 -31.75
C PRO A 81 13.28 -0.45 -30.81
N LEU A 82 13.61 -0.50 -29.51
CA LEU A 82 12.75 -1.13 -28.50
C LEU A 82 11.35 -0.48 -28.44
N SER A 83 11.25 0.82 -28.70
CA SER A 83 9.99 1.57 -28.79
C SER A 83 9.07 1.10 -29.92
N GLU A 84 9.62 0.48 -30.97
CA GLU A 84 8.82 -0.13 -32.03
C GLU A 84 8.30 -1.51 -31.63
N LEU A 85 8.94 -2.16 -30.66
CA LEU A 85 8.60 -3.52 -30.21
C LEU A 85 7.61 -3.54 -29.05
N ILE A 86 7.37 -2.41 -28.38
CA ILE A 86 6.53 -2.31 -27.18
C ILE A 86 5.46 -1.25 -27.37
N ASP A 87 4.23 -1.57 -26.97
CA ASP A 87 3.09 -0.64 -26.94
C ASP A 87 2.40 -0.56 -25.57
N LEU A 88 2.61 -1.55 -24.71
CA LEU A 88 1.97 -1.64 -23.40
C LEU A 88 2.98 -1.94 -22.29
N GLY A 89 2.61 -1.63 -21.06
CA GLY A 89 3.32 -2.06 -19.86
C GLY A 89 2.36 -2.41 -18.74
N LEU A 90 2.83 -3.22 -17.78
CA LEU A 90 2.09 -3.45 -16.54
C LEU A 90 2.22 -2.21 -15.64
N ARG A 91 1.11 -1.81 -15.02
CA ARG A 91 1.08 -0.68 -14.09
C ARG A 91 2.09 -0.85 -12.94
N PHE A 92 2.84 0.22 -12.68
CA PHE A 92 3.86 0.28 -11.62
C PHE A 92 3.28 0.62 -10.23
N ASP A 93 2.23 1.44 -10.24
CA ASP A 93 1.44 1.87 -9.11
C ASP A 93 -0.04 1.99 -9.49
N LEU A 94 -0.87 2.48 -8.57
CA LEU A 94 -2.29 2.74 -8.81
C LEU A 94 -2.59 4.21 -9.15
N THR A 95 -1.71 5.14 -8.78
CA THR A 95 -1.84 6.59 -8.98
C THR A 95 -1.75 6.99 -10.46
N VAL A 96 -0.79 6.47 -11.23
CA VAL A 96 -0.68 6.80 -12.66
C VAL A 96 -1.93 6.36 -13.45
N PRO A 97 -2.43 5.11 -13.29
CA PRO A 97 -3.73 4.70 -13.82
C PRO A 97 -4.91 5.55 -13.34
N LEU A 98 -4.91 5.97 -12.06
CA LEU A 98 -5.97 6.84 -11.51
C LEU A 98 -6.05 8.16 -12.26
N THR A 99 -4.92 8.80 -12.54
CA THR A 99 -4.91 10.07 -13.27
C THR A 99 -5.51 9.94 -14.68
N ARG A 100 -5.26 8.80 -15.35
CA ARG A 100 -5.90 8.46 -16.64
C ARG A 100 -7.40 8.26 -16.46
N PHE A 101 -7.79 7.47 -15.46
CA PHE A 101 -9.18 7.18 -15.17
C PHE A 101 -9.95 8.48 -14.91
N TYR A 102 -9.44 9.34 -14.03
CA TYR A 102 -10.06 10.64 -13.74
C TYR A 102 -10.11 11.50 -15.00
N GLY A 103 -8.99 11.63 -15.73
CA GLY A 103 -8.95 12.45 -16.94
C GLY A 103 -9.97 12.05 -18.00
N ASN A 104 -10.23 10.74 -18.16
CA ASN A 104 -11.21 10.21 -19.09
C ASN A 104 -12.67 10.34 -18.61
N ASN A 105 -12.90 10.39 -17.29
CA ASN A 105 -14.24 10.25 -16.70
C ASN A 105 -14.70 11.44 -15.86
N GLN A 106 -13.88 12.49 -15.68
CA GLN A 106 -14.16 13.61 -14.76
C GLN A 106 -15.53 14.28 -14.97
N ALA A 107 -16.09 14.23 -16.17
CA ALA A 107 -17.41 14.81 -16.48
C ALA A 107 -18.58 14.10 -15.79
N VAL A 108 -18.40 12.86 -15.34
CA VAL A 108 -19.44 12.04 -14.69
C VAL A 108 -19.09 11.67 -13.24
N LEU A 109 -17.94 12.14 -12.74
CA LEU A 109 -17.49 11.87 -11.37
C LEU A 109 -17.92 13.02 -10.43
N PRO A 110 -18.17 12.72 -9.14
CA PRO A 110 -18.47 13.76 -8.15
C PRO A 110 -17.24 14.65 -7.90
N THR A 111 -17.46 15.83 -7.32
CA THR A 111 -16.39 16.73 -6.89
C THR A 111 -16.63 17.14 -5.42
N PRO A 112 -15.67 16.91 -4.50
CA PRO A 112 -14.42 16.19 -4.72
C PRO A 112 -14.68 14.69 -5.00
N PHE A 113 -13.79 14.07 -5.78
CA PHE A 113 -13.84 12.64 -6.07
C PHE A 113 -12.98 11.86 -5.08
N ARG A 114 -13.59 10.93 -4.34
CA ARG A 114 -12.90 10.03 -3.40
C ARG A 114 -12.75 8.65 -4.00
N ALA A 115 -11.54 8.32 -4.47
CA ALA A 115 -11.23 7.04 -5.11
C ALA A 115 -10.64 6.06 -4.10
N PHE A 116 -11.11 4.81 -4.11
CA PHE A 116 -10.48 3.68 -3.44
C PHE A 116 -10.01 2.66 -4.48
N GLN A 117 -8.73 2.32 -4.45
CA GLN A 117 -8.12 1.32 -5.31
C GLN A 117 -7.48 0.18 -4.51
N PHE A 118 -7.75 -1.05 -4.90
CA PHE A 118 -7.05 -2.24 -4.44
C PHE A 118 -6.66 -3.06 -5.66
N GLY A 119 -5.42 -3.50 -5.75
CA GLY A 119 -5.03 -4.36 -6.84
C GLY A 119 -3.53 -4.63 -6.94
N PRO A 120 -3.16 -5.60 -7.79
CA PRO A 120 -1.76 -5.92 -8.01
C PRO A 120 -1.07 -4.83 -8.82
N VAL A 121 0.19 -4.59 -8.50
CA VAL A 121 1.13 -3.76 -9.27
C VAL A 121 2.42 -4.53 -9.50
N TRP A 122 3.18 -4.13 -10.51
CA TRP A 122 4.37 -4.87 -10.93
C TRP A 122 5.61 -3.99 -10.99
N ARG A 123 6.69 -4.47 -10.37
CA ARG A 123 7.99 -3.78 -10.35
C ARG A 123 9.10 -4.77 -10.66
N ALA A 124 9.90 -4.51 -11.69
CA ALA A 124 11.01 -5.35 -12.12
C ALA A 124 12.24 -5.25 -11.20
N GLU A 125 12.02 -5.03 -9.90
CA GLU A 125 13.07 -4.96 -8.90
C GLU A 125 13.84 -6.29 -8.77
N ARG A 126 15.07 -6.19 -8.24
CA ARG A 126 15.81 -7.36 -7.79
C ARG A 126 15.08 -7.96 -6.58
N PRO A 127 14.62 -9.22 -6.65
CA PRO A 127 13.87 -9.81 -5.56
C PRO A 127 14.68 -9.84 -4.26
N ALA A 128 14.05 -9.44 -3.16
CA ALA A 128 14.59 -9.51 -1.80
C ALA A 128 13.48 -9.97 -0.84
N LYS A 129 13.83 -10.30 0.41
CA LYS A 129 12.82 -10.69 1.42
C LYS A 129 11.79 -9.55 1.58
N GLY A 130 10.51 -9.87 1.41
CA GLY A 130 9.42 -8.87 1.47
C GLY A 130 9.30 -7.95 0.25
N ARG A 131 10.14 -8.12 -0.78
CA ARG A 131 10.08 -7.37 -2.05
C ARG A 131 9.80 -8.31 -3.22
N TYR A 132 8.54 -8.33 -3.61
CA TYR A 132 8.04 -9.12 -4.74
C TYR A 132 7.97 -8.27 -6.01
N ARG A 133 8.02 -8.94 -7.16
CA ARG A 133 7.82 -8.31 -8.48
C ARG A 133 6.35 -8.08 -8.81
N GLN A 134 5.46 -8.78 -8.10
CA GLN A 134 4.03 -8.56 -8.08
C GLN A 134 3.59 -8.48 -6.63
N PHE A 135 2.90 -7.43 -6.25
CA PHE A 135 2.33 -7.24 -4.91
C PHE A 135 1.11 -6.33 -4.98
N TYR A 136 0.31 -6.30 -3.92
CA TYR A 136 -0.90 -5.49 -3.89
C TYR A 136 -0.67 -4.16 -3.20
N GLN A 137 -1.28 -3.13 -3.77
CA GLN A 137 -1.46 -1.83 -3.15
C GLN A 137 -2.93 -1.62 -2.79
N CYS A 138 -3.16 -0.77 -1.79
CA CYS A 138 -4.46 -0.40 -1.28
C CYS A 138 -4.43 1.11 -1.06
N ASP A 139 -4.98 1.85 -2.00
CA ASP A 139 -4.78 3.28 -2.16
C ASP A 139 -6.12 4.01 -2.01
N ILE A 140 -6.09 5.16 -1.35
CA ILE A 140 -7.19 6.12 -1.34
C ILE A 140 -6.68 7.48 -1.81
N ASP A 141 -7.49 8.17 -2.61
CA ASP A 141 -7.15 9.45 -3.19
C ASP A 141 -8.36 10.39 -3.19
N MET A 142 -8.13 11.66 -2.87
CA MET A 142 -9.11 12.72 -2.98
C MET A 142 -8.68 13.70 -4.08
N ILE A 143 -9.50 13.81 -5.13
CA ILE A 143 -9.23 14.63 -6.31
C ILE A 143 -10.24 15.78 -6.38
N GLY A 144 -9.74 16.99 -6.64
CA GLY A 144 -10.53 18.22 -6.74
C GLY A 144 -10.73 18.96 -5.42
N GLU A 145 -10.05 18.55 -4.34
CA GLU A 145 -10.05 19.25 -3.05
C GLU A 145 -8.73 20.02 -2.85
N PRO A 146 -8.75 21.37 -2.93
CA PRO A 146 -7.55 22.18 -2.82
C PRO A 146 -7.07 22.43 -1.38
N SER A 147 -7.93 22.28 -0.37
CA SER A 147 -7.56 22.57 1.02
C SER A 147 -6.93 21.37 1.72
N VAL A 148 -6.36 21.63 2.91
CA VAL A 148 -5.79 20.63 3.81
C VAL A 148 -6.81 19.61 4.36
N LEU A 149 -8.10 19.77 4.05
CA LEU A 149 -9.12 18.75 4.33
C LEU A 149 -8.72 17.39 3.74
N ALA A 150 -8.15 17.38 2.54
CA ALA A 150 -7.77 16.12 1.89
C ALA A 150 -6.70 15.37 2.70
N GLU A 151 -5.66 16.08 3.15
CA GLU A 151 -4.58 15.54 3.97
C GLU A 151 -5.10 14.96 5.29
N VAL A 152 -5.90 15.72 6.04
CA VAL A 152 -6.45 15.29 7.33
C VAL A 152 -7.34 14.06 7.17
N GLU A 153 -8.29 14.09 6.21
CA GLU A 153 -9.24 12.99 6.01
C GLU A 153 -8.53 11.70 5.54
N LEU A 154 -7.52 11.81 4.67
CA LEU A 154 -6.75 10.65 4.20
C LEU A 154 -5.93 10.01 5.33
N ILE A 155 -5.31 10.83 6.19
CA ILE A 155 -4.56 10.34 7.36
C ILE A 155 -5.51 9.66 8.34
N GLU A 156 -6.64 10.30 8.68
CA GLU A 156 -7.64 9.76 9.60
C GLU A 156 -8.23 8.44 9.08
N ALA A 157 -8.66 8.40 7.82
CA ALA A 157 -9.23 7.20 7.19
C ALA A 157 -8.21 6.05 7.18
N THR A 158 -6.93 6.35 6.91
CA THR A 158 -5.86 5.35 6.93
C THR A 158 -5.58 4.84 8.34
N ALA A 159 -5.49 5.74 9.34
CA ALA A 159 -5.29 5.35 10.73
C ALA A 159 -6.46 4.50 11.25
N ALA A 160 -7.70 4.87 10.94
CA ALA A 160 -8.89 4.09 11.26
C ALA A 160 -8.89 2.71 10.58
N ALA A 161 -8.40 2.62 9.33
CA ALA A 161 -8.30 1.36 8.60
C ALA A 161 -7.26 0.41 9.25
N LEU A 162 -6.10 0.95 9.65
CA LEU A 162 -5.06 0.21 10.37
C LEU A 162 -5.55 -0.25 11.76
N ALA A 163 -6.20 0.63 12.51
CA ALA A 163 -6.79 0.26 13.80
C ALA A 163 -7.88 -0.83 13.65
N GLY A 164 -8.70 -0.74 12.60
CA GLY A 164 -9.74 -1.71 12.30
C GLY A 164 -9.21 -3.13 12.07
N VAL A 165 -8.03 -3.27 11.47
CA VAL A 165 -7.36 -4.57 11.29
C VAL A 165 -6.54 -5.01 12.52
N GLY A 166 -6.60 -4.26 13.63
CA GLY A 166 -5.93 -4.58 14.89
C GLY A 166 -4.54 -3.95 15.05
N LEU A 167 -4.15 -3.01 14.17
CA LEU A 167 -2.87 -2.29 14.24
C LEU A 167 -3.08 -0.89 14.82
N SER A 168 -3.40 -0.81 16.11
CA SER A 168 -3.56 0.44 16.86
C SER A 168 -2.23 1.03 17.33
N GLY A 169 -2.19 2.34 17.63
CA GLY A 169 -0.97 3.00 18.12
C GLY A 169 0.03 3.29 17.00
N THR A 170 -0.48 3.59 15.81
CA THR A 170 0.30 4.04 14.67
C THR A 170 0.85 5.45 14.91
N SER A 171 1.97 5.77 14.27
CA SER A 171 2.53 7.12 14.28
C SER A 171 2.48 7.74 12.88
N VAL A 172 2.22 9.04 12.78
CA VAL A 172 2.22 9.80 11.52
C VAL A 172 3.39 10.78 11.52
N ARG A 173 4.32 10.64 10.59
CA ARG A 173 5.33 11.65 10.27
C ARG A 173 4.77 12.56 9.17
N LEU A 174 4.73 13.87 9.39
CA LEU A 174 4.22 14.87 8.45
C LEU A 174 5.33 15.82 8.01
N SER A 175 5.41 16.14 6.73
CA SER A 175 6.29 17.18 6.19
C SER A 175 5.66 17.86 4.96
N ASP A 176 6.38 18.78 4.32
CA ASP A 176 5.93 19.43 3.08
C ASP A 176 7.10 19.65 2.11
N ARG A 177 6.88 19.35 0.83
CA ARG A 177 7.89 19.54 -0.24
C ARG A 177 8.28 21.01 -0.42
N ARG A 178 7.36 21.94 -0.18
CA ARG A 178 7.57 23.39 -0.22
C ARG A 178 8.42 23.84 0.97
N TYR A 179 8.21 23.26 2.15
CA TYR A 179 9.09 23.44 3.31
C TYR A 179 10.51 22.95 3.02
N LEU A 180 10.67 21.72 2.51
CA LEU A 180 12.00 21.18 2.17
C LEU A 180 12.76 22.05 1.17
N SER A 181 12.04 22.58 0.17
CA SER A 181 12.58 23.50 -0.82
C SER A 181 13.02 24.83 -0.18
N ALA A 182 12.20 25.40 0.71
CA ALA A 182 12.52 26.62 1.44
C ALA A 182 13.71 26.43 2.40
N LEU A 183 13.80 25.28 3.07
CA LEU A 183 14.94 24.91 3.92
C LEU A 183 16.24 24.88 3.12
N ALA A 184 16.26 24.18 1.97
CA ALA A 184 17.44 24.10 1.11
C ALA A 184 17.87 25.49 0.60
N ALA A 185 16.90 26.33 0.20
CA ALA A 185 17.17 27.70 -0.20
C ALA A 185 17.72 28.56 0.96
N ALA A 186 17.19 28.40 2.17
CA ALA A 186 17.60 29.16 3.36
C ALA A 186 19.07 28.91 3.74
N VAL A 187 19.58 27.70 3.48
CA VAL A 187 20.99 27.35 3.72
C VAL A 187 21.90 27.62 2.50
N GLY A 188 21.37 28.28 1.47
CA GLY A 188 22.14 28.72 0.30
C GLY A 188 22.43 27.64 -0.73
N LEU A 189 21.66 26.54 -0.76
CA LEU A 189 21.80 25.52 -1.79
C LEU A 189 21.05 25.89 -3.07
N ASP A 190 21.72 25.73 -4.22
CA ASP A 190 21.11 25.88 -5.54
C ASP A 190 20.11 24.75 -5.83
N GLU A 191 19.04 25.05 -6.59
CA GLU A 191 17.98 24.09 -6.92
C GLU A 191 18.49 22.80 -7.57
N SER A 192 19.57 22.90 -8.36
CA SER A 192 20.23 21.75 -8.99
C SER A 192 20.81 20.74 -8.00
N SER A 193 21.11 21.18 -6.77
CA SER A 193 21.68 20.36 -5.69
C SER A 193 20.64 19.78 -4.74
N TRP A 194 19.40 20.28 -4.76
CA TRP A 194 18.35 19.90 -3.80
C TRP A 194 18.04 18.40 -3.81
N SER A 195 17.98 17.78 -5.00
CA SER A 195 17.77 16.34 -5.11
C SER A 195 18.86 15.55 -4.36
N THR A 196 20.13 15.93 -4.54
CA THR A 196 21.25 15.31 -3.84
C THR A 196 21.16 15.52 -2.33
N PHE A 197 20.83 16.75 -1.91
CA PHE A 197 20.65 17.10 -0.50
C PHE A 197 19.56 16.23 0.16
N PHE A 198 18.38 16.16 -0.44
CA PHE A 198 17.25 15.41 0.07
C PHE A 198 17.49 13.88 0.08
N ILE A 199 18.20 13.34 -0.92
CA ILE A 199 18.63 11.93 -0.92
C ILE A 199 19.61 11.65 0.24
N GLY A 200 20.44 12.62 0.61
CA GLY A 200 21.28 12.53 1.81
C GLY A 200 20.45 12.51 3.08
N LEU A 201 19.49 13.43 3.23
CA LEU A 201 18.61 13.51 4.41
C LEU A 201 17.78 12.25 4.61
N ASP A 202 17.27 11.61 3.56
CA ASP A 202 16.52 10.34 3.64
C ASP A 202 17.31 9.20 4.32
N LYS A 203 18.64 9.33 4.41
CA LYS A 203 19.52 8.34 5.05
C LYS A 203 19.83 8.68 6.51
N LEU A 204 19.34 9.80 7.03
CA LEU A 204 19.69 10.31 8.36
C LEU A 204 19.46 9.26 9.45
N ASP A 205 18.29 8.61 9.43
CA ASP A 205 17.92 7.53 10.37
C ASP A 205 18.92 6.36 10.36
N LYS A 206 19.62 6.14 9.25
CA LYS A 206 20.51 4.99 9.04
C LYS A 206 21.99 5.30 9.30
N ILE A 207 22.47 6.46 8.89
CA ILE A 207 23.91 6.80 8.91
C ILE A 207 24.26 7.97 9.85
N GLY A 208 23.25 8.60 10.46
CA GLY A 208 23.41 9.75 11.35
C GLY A 208 23.95 10.99 10.65
N TRP A 209 23.99 12.11 11.38
CA TRP A 209 24.44 13.40 10.85
C TRP A 209 25.87 13.38 10.32
N ASP A 210 26.79 12.68 11.00
CA ASP A 210 28.19 12.57 10.54
C ASP A 210 28.29 11.85 9.20
N GLY A 211 27.52 10.78 9.00
CA GLY A 211 27.45 10.05 7.74
C GLY A 211 26.80 10.86 6.62
N VAL A 212 25.69 11.54 6.92
CA VAL A 212 25.00 12.43 5.96
C VAL A 212 25.93 13.56 5.53
N ARG A 213 26.61 14.22 6.48
CA ARG A 213 27.57 15.28 6.19
C ARG A 213 28.73 14.80 5.32
N ALA A 214 29.33 13.65 5.64
CA ALA A 214 30.39 13.06 4.83
C ALA A 214 29.91 12.72 3.41
N GLU A 215 28.71 12.17 3.24
CA GLU A 215 28.16 11.86 1.93
C GLU A 215 27.89 13.12 1.09
N LEU A 216 27.24 14.13 1.68
CA LEU A 216 26.85 15.35 0.98
C LEU A 216 28.07 16.19 0.57
N THR A 217 29.04 16.35 1.47
CA THR A 217 30.31 17.03 1.15
C THR A 217 31.14 16.28 0.12
N GLY A 218 31.10 14.93 0.13
CA GLY A 218 31.70 14.09 -0.91
C GLY A 218 31.03 14.19 -2.29
N ARG A 219 29.85 14.84 -2.37
CA ARG A 219 29.14 15.18 -3.62
C ARG A 219 29.17 16.67 -3.91
N ASP A 220 30.19 17.37 -3.40
CA ASP A 220 30.46 18.78 -3.64
C ASP A 220 29.41 19.76 -3.05
N LEU A 221 28.61 19.33 -2.06
CA LEU A 221 27.77 20.28 -1.31
C LEU A 221 28.61 21.03 -0.25
N PRO A 222 28.42 22.35 -0.07
CA PRO A 222 29.14 23.12 0.94
C PRO A 222 28.90 22.59 2.35
N ALA A 223 29.97 22.39 3.11
CA ALA A 223 29.88 21.86 4.47
C ALA A 223 29.11 22.79 5.40
N GLU A 224 29.29 24.10 5.23
CA GLU A 224 28.60 25.16 5.96
C GLU A 224 27.09 25.11 5.74
N ALA A 225 26.64 24.80 4.52
CA ALA A 225 25.22 24.66 4.21
C ALA A 225 24.62 23.42 4.88
N VAL A 226 25.35 22.30 4.94
CA VAL A 226 24.92 21.08 5.63
C VAL A 226 24.85 21.30 7.14
N ASP A 227 25.85 21.97 7.72
CA ASP A 227 25.89 22.29 9.15
C ASP A 227 24.76 23.26 9.54
N ALA A 228 24.51 24.29 8.73
CA ALA A 228 23.36 25.19 8.93
C ALA A 228 22.02 24.46 8.81
N ALA A 229 21.86 23.55 7.85
CA ALA A 229 20.64 22.76 7.71
C ALA A 229 20.37 21.89 8.92
N ARG A 230 21.42 21.30 9.49
CA ARG A 230 21.33 20.54 10.74
C ARG A 230 20.80 21.39 11.88
N GLU A 231 21.32 22.59 12.09
CA GLU A 231 20.87 23.49 13.16
C GLU A 231 19.38 23.84 13.01
N LEU A 232 18.94 24.17 11.79
CA LEU A 232 17.53 24.47 11.51
C LEU A 232 16.62 23.25 11.75
N ILE A 233 17.04 22.06 11.29
CA ILE A 233 16.30 20.80 11.46
C ILE A 233 16.17 20.42 12.95
N GLU A 234 17.25 20.56 13.73
CA GLU A 234 17.23 20.27 15.16
C GLU A 234 16.25 21.21 15.90
N GLY A 235 16.11 22.46 15.46
CA GLY A 235 15.13 23.43 15.99
C GLY A 235 13.67 23.11 15.67
N LEU A 236 13.41 22.23 14.68
CA LEU A 236 12.07 21.85 14.23
C LEU A 236 11.63 20.46 14.71
N THR A 237 12.42 19.81 15.56
CA THR A 237 12.14 18.45 16.03
C THR A 237 11.31 18.47 17.32
N GLY A 238 10.31 17.58 17.43
CA GLY A 238 9.54 17.40 18.66
C GLY A 238 8.60 18.54 19.01
N LEU A 239 8.08 19.25 18.00
CA LEU A 239 7.17 20.37 18.19
C LEU A 239 5.78 19.92 18.66
N ALA A 240 5.19 20.68 19.57
CA ALA A 240 3.77 20.57 19.90
C ALA A 240 2.91 21.16 18.76
N ALA A 241 1.68 20.69 18.63
CA ALA A 241 0.75 21.09 17.56
C ALA A 241 0.61 22.61 17.42
N ASP A 242 0.39 23.29 18.54
CA ASP A 242 0.18 24.73 18.65
C ASP A 242 1.47 25.55 18.42
N LYS A 243 2.62 24.88 18.26
CA LYS A 243 3.93 25.51 18.01
C LYS A 243 4.47 25.28 16.61
N VAL A 244 3.87 24.40 15.81
CA VAL A 244 4.36 24.10 14.45
C VAL A 244 4.42 25.37 13.59
N ALA A 245 3.33 26.14 13.53
CA ALA A 245 3.26 27.33 12.69
C ALA A 245 4.28 28.41 13.10
N ASP A 246 4.26 28.81 14.38
CA ASP A 246 5.16 29.84 14.91
C ASP A 246 6.64 29.45 14.72
N THR A 247 7.00 28.21 15.07
CA THR A 247 8.39 27.73 14.99
C THR A 247 8.88 27.62 13.54
N LEU A 248 8.01 27.21 12.61
CA LEU A 248 8.35 27.18 11.17
C LEU A 248 8.59 28.60 10.62
N SER A 249 7.73 29.55 11.00
CA SER A 249 7.87 30.95 10.58
C SER A 249 9.17 31.57 11.09
N ASP A 250 9.56 31.27 12.33
CA ASP A 250 10.79 31.78 12.93
C ASP A 250 12.05 31.11 12.36
N THR A 251 11.98 29.80 12.12
CA THR A 251 13.13 28.99 11.70
C THR A 251 13.39 29.10 10.19
N VAL A 252 12.34 29.20 9.38
CA VAL A 252 12.43 29.35 7.92
C VAL A 252 11.56 30.54 7.46
N PRO A 253 12.00 31.79 7.69
CA PRO A 253 11.20 32.98 7.38
C PRO A 253 10.88 33.19 5.89
N SER A 254 11.56 32.46 5.00
CA SER A 254 11.30 32.46 3.56
C SER A 254 10.16 31.52 3.14
N LEU A 255 9.64 30.70 4.06
CA LEU A 255 8.53 29.80 3.78
C LEU A 255 7.23 30.60 3.61
N ASP A 256 6.46 30.26 2.58
CA ASP A 256 5.17 30.90 2.30
C ASP A 256 4.21 30.77 3.49
N GLU A 257 3.62 31.90 3.92
CA GLU A 257 2.74 31.98 5.09
C GLU A 257 1.54 31.02 4.99
N ASN A 258 1.04 30.73 3.79
CA ASN A 258 -0.04 29.76 3.61
C ASN A 258 0.43 28.33 3.88
N VAL A 259 1.69 28.00 3.55
CA VAL A 259 2.26 26.67 3.85
C VAL A 259 2.44 26.50 5.36
N VAL A 260 2.88 27.56 6.04
CA VAL A 260 2.96 27.59 7.51
C VAL A 260 1.58 27.38 8.14
N ALA A 261 0.58 28.13 7.67
CA ALA A 261 -0.79 28.03 8.17
C ALA A 261 -1.42 26.65 7.89
N ASP A 262 -1.20 26.10 6.70
CA ASP A 262 -1.64 24.75 6.31
C ASP A 262 -1.05 23.68 7.22
N LEU A 263 0.27 23.72 7.46
CA LEU A 263 0.95 22.77 8.35
C LEU A 263 0.48 22.90 9.79
N GLY A 264 0.29 24.12 10.30
CA GLY A 264 -0.27 24.36 11.63
C GLY A 264 -1.70 23.84 11.77
N THR A 265 -2.53 24.02 10.73
CA THR A 265 -3.90 23.51 10.70
C THR A 265 -3.93 21.98 10.74
N VAL A 266 -3.12 21.33 9.90
CA VAL A 266 -3.04 19.86 9.88
C VAL A 266 -2.50 19.33 11.21
N ALA A 267 -1.44 19.94 11.76
CA ALA A 267 -0.92 19.60 13.08
C ALA A 267 -2.00 19.64 14.17
N GLY A 268 -2.77 20.72 14.23
CA GLY A 268 -3.89 20.85 15.17
C GLY A 268 -4.96 19.77 14.98
N CYS A 269 -5.36 19.49 13.74
CA CYS A 269 -6.33 18.43 13.46
C CYS A 269 -5.81 17.04 13.85
N LEU A 270 -4.54 16.72 13.58
CA LEU A 270 -3.95 15.43 13.92
C LEU A 270 -3.80 15.25 15.44
N ASP A 271 -3.59 16.32 16.20
CA ASP A 271 -3.49 16.30 17.65
C ASP A 271 -4.80 15.94 18.34
N GLU A 272 -5.94 16.25 17.70
CA GLU A 272 -7.27 15.87 18.18
C GLU A 272 -7.62 14.40 17.91
N LEU A 273 -6.88 13.71 17.04
CA LEU A 273 -7.17 12.32 16.68
C LEU A 273 -6.70 11.34 17.75
N SER A 274 -7.64 10.54 18.28
CA SER A 274 -7.33 9.46 19.21
C SER A 274 -6.77 8.22 18.50
N GLY A 275 -5.84 7.51 19.12
CA GLY A 275 -5.37 6.19 18.65
C GLY A 275 -4.21 6.21 17.67
N LEU A 276 -3.74 7.40 17.29
CA LEU A 276 -2.47 7.64 16.62
C LEU A 276 -1.64 8.67 17.39
N THR A 277 -0.33 8.66 17.18
CA THR A 277 0.52 9.80 17.49
C THR A 277 0.95 10.47 16.18
N TRP A 278 1.37 11.72 16.24
CA TRP A 278 1.90 12.39 15.06
C TRP A 278 3.10 13.26 15.44
N GLU A 279 3.93 13.59 14.45
CA GLU A 279 5.02 14.56 14.57
C GLU A 279 5.23 15.29 13.25
N PHE A 280 5.64 16.56 13.34
CA PHE A 280 6.26 17.24 12.21
C PHE A 280 7.68 16.71 12.05
N ASP A 281 7.97 16.18 10.86
CA ASP A 281 9.26 15.65 10.51
C ASP A 281 9.96 16.52 9.47
N PRO A 282 10.97 17.30 9.88
CA PRO A 282 11.71 18.18 8.97
C PRO A 282 12.62 17.44 7.97
N THR A 283 12.72 16.11 8.05
CA THR A 283 13.65 15.27 7.27
C THR A 283 12.96 14.27 6.35
N LEU A 284 11.62 14.15 6.42
CA LEU A 284 10.84 13.24 5.58
C LEU A 284 10.79 13.75 4.13
N VAL A 285 11.42 13.04 3.18
CA VAL A 285 11.54 13.49 1.77
C VAL A 285 10.60 12.78 0.79
N ARG A 286 10.19 11.53 1.07
CA ARG A 286 9.41 10.59 0.23
C ARG A 286 9.91 10.42 -1.22
N GLY A 287 9.94 9.16 -1.68
CA GLY A 287 10.62 8.79 -2.94
C GLY A 287 9.92 9.11 -4.26
N MET A 288 8.70 9.66 -4.27
CA MET A 288 7.99 9.99 -5.51
C MET A 288 8.16 11.46 -5.86
N GLY A 289 8.75 11.75 -7.02
CA GLY A 289 9.05 13.12 -7.46
C GLY A 289 7.83 13.95 -7.90
N TYR A 290 6.61 13.40 -7.84
CA TYR A 290 5.40 14.10 -8.25
C TYR A 290 4.68 14.84 -7.11
N TYR A 291 5.13 14.71 -5.85
CA TYR A 291 4.51 15.43 -4.74
C TYR A 291 4.81 16.94 -4.82
N THR A 292 3.77 17.75 -4.59
CA THR A 292 3.79 19.21 -4.72
C THR A 292 3.58 19.95 -3.40
N GLY A 293 3.11 19.27 -2.35
CA GLY A 293 2.81 19.88 -1.04
C GLY A 293 3.12 18.93 0.11
N GLN A 294 2.19 18.80 1.04
CA GLN A 294 2.35 17.95 2.21
C GLN A 294 2.59 16.49 1.83
N ILE A 295 3.46 15.84 2.59
CA ILE A 295 3.84 14.44 2.46
C ILE A 295 3.82 13.81 3.84
N PHE A 296 3.42 12.54 3.90
CA PHE A 296 3.23 11.87 5.18
C PHE A 296 3.53 10.39 5.08
N GLU A 297 3.91 9.83 6.23
CA GLU A 297 4.28 8.44 6.38
C GLU A 297 3.70 7.89 7.70
N VAL A 298 3.10 6.71 7.65
CA VAL A 298 2.56 6.03 8.83
C VAL A 298 3.49 4.90 9.24
N GLY A 299 3.95 4.94 10.49
CA GLY A 299 4.72 3.90 11.17
C GLY A 299 3.89 3.11 12.18
N HIS A 300 4.50 2.05 12.71
CA HIS A 300 3.95 1.28 13.83
C HIS A 300 5.10 0.77 14.72
N PRO A 301 4.99 0.84 16.05
CA PRO A 301 6.11 0.58 16.97
C PRO A 301 6.69 -0.84 16.91
N SER A 302 5.93 -1.82 16.39
CA SER A 302 6.42 -3.19 16.24
C SER A 302 7.33 -3.42 15.03
N VAL A 303 7.46 -2.45 14.13
CA VAL A 303 8.25 -2.57 12.90
C VAL A 303 9.06 -1.29 12.63
N SER A 304 10.19 -1.45 11.93
CA SER A 304 11.08 -0.33 11.58
C SER A 304 10.81 0.27 10.20
N TYR A 305 9.76 -0.17 9.52
CA TYR A 305 9.37 0.29 8.18
C TYR A 305 7.97 0.90 8.23
N SER A 306 7.65 1.77 7.26
CA SER A 306 6.30 2.33 7.14
C SER A 306 5.23 1.32 6.78
N LEU A 307 4.05 1.48 7.36
CA LEU A 307 2.86 0.73 6.95
C LEU A 307 2.15 1.38 5.77
N ALA A 308 2.20 2.70 5.69
CA ALA A 308 1.54 3.45 4.64
C ALA A 308 2.25 4.79 4.41
N GLY A 309 1.99 5.44 3.28
CA GLY A 309 2.44 6.81 3.06
C GLY A 309 1.81 7.45 1.84
N GLY A 310 1.96 8.75 1.71
CA GLY A 310 1.31 9.51 0.65
C GLY A 310 1.65 10.99 0.67
N GLY A 311 0.81 11.80 0.02
CA GLY A 311 0.97 13.25 -0.05
C GLY A 311 0.17 13.90 -1.18
N ARG A 312 0.28 15.22 -1.27
CA ARG A 312 -0.36 16.07 -2.28
C ARG A 312 0.43 16.12 -3.59
N TYR A 313 -0.25 16.03 -4.73
CA TYR A 313 0.33 15.92 -6.08
C TYR A 313 -0.45 16.70 -7.17
N ASP A 314 -0.78 17.97 -6.92
CA ASP A 314 -1.73 18.79 -7.74
C ASP A 314 -1.40 18.91 -9.24
N ARG A 315 -0.14 18.69 -9.62
CA ARG A 315 0.33 18.81 -11.01
C ARG A 315 0.27 17.52 -11.81
N LEU A 316 0.12 16.36 -11.16
CA LEU A 316 0.26 15.07 -11.86
C LEU A 316 -0.87 14.84 -12.87
N ILE A 317 -2.12 15.07 -12.44
CA ILE A 317 -3.30 14.96 -13.31
C ILE A 317 -3.25 16.00 -14.43
N GLY A 318 -2.78 17.22 -14.10
CA GLY A 318 -2.75 18.33 -15.03
C GLY A 318 -1.84 18.13 -16.24
N ARG A 319 -0.80 17.29 -16.13
CA ARG A 319 0.02 16.88 -17.28
C ARG A 319 -0.80 16.23 -18.40
N SER A 320 -1.89 15.54 -18.05
CA SER A 320 -2.79 14.91 -19.03
C SER A 320 -3.95 15.81 -19.47
N LEU A 321 -4.37 16.75 -18.62
CA LEU A 321 -5.56 17.59 -18.86
C LEU A 321 -5.24 19.02 -19.31
N GLY A 322 -3.98 19.44 -19.27
CA GLY A 322 -3.55 20.80 -19.60
C GLY A 322 -3.90 21.85 -18.55
N LYS A 323 -4.40 21.44 -17.37
CA LYS A 323 -4.70 22.32 -16.22
C LYS A 323 -4.45 21.57 -14.92
N ASP A 324 -3.89 22.23 -13.93
CA ASP A 324 -3.66 21.62 -12.61
C ASP A 324 -4.99 21.20 -11.96
N VAL A 325 -4.97 20.05 -11.29
CA VAL A 325 -6.12 19.50 -10.57
C VAL A 325 -5.63 19.07 -9.20
N PRO A 326 -6.11 19.73 -8.12
CA PRO A 326 -5.69 19.38 -6.77
C PRO A 326 -5.94 17.91 -6.48
N ALA A 327 -4.95 17.24 -5.90
CA ALA A 327 -5.08 15.82 -5.58
C ALA A 327 -4.15 15.45 -4.42
N CYS A 328 -4.66 14.64 -3.50
CA CYS A 328 -3.89 14.08 -2.40
C CYS A 328 -4.23 12.60 -2.29
N GLY A 329 -3.25 11.79 -1.93
CA GLY A 329 -3.42 10.34 -1.88
C GLY A 329 -2.59 9.67 -0.79
N PHE A 330 -3.00 8.44 -0.46
CA PHE A 330 -2.38 7.59 0.54
C PHE A 330 -2.36 6.15 0.03
N SER A 331 -1.23 5.46 0.21
CA SER A 331 -1.09 4.04 -0.13
C SER A 331 -0.72 3.23 1.11
N ILE A 332 -1.50 2.19 1.39
CA ILE A 332 -1.20 1.17 2.38
C ILE A 332 -0.33 0.08 1.74
N GLY A 333 0.76 -0.28 2.42
CA GLY A 333 1.56 -1.46 2.14
C GLY A 333 0.83 -2.74 2.53
N PHE A 334 -0.15 -3.16 1.71
CA PHE A 334 -1.07 -4.25 2.04
C PHE A 334 -0.36 -5.55 2.44
N GLU A 335 0.70 -5.94 1.72
CA GLU A 335 1.48 -7.13 2.04
C GLU A 335 2.12 -7.05 3.44
N ARG A 336 2.55 -5.86 3.87
CA ARG A 336 3.16 -5.65 5.19
C ARG A 336 2.15 -5.85 6.31
N ILE A 337 0.93 -5.34 6.13
CA ILE A 337 -0.16 -5.54 7.10
C ILE A 337 -0.49 -7.02 7.24
N VAL A 338 -0.66 -7.71 6.11
CA VAL A 338 -0.97 -9.15 6.10
C VAL A 338 0.11 -9.95 6.81
N ASP A 339 1.39 -9.64 6.55
CA ASP A 339 2.52 -10.31 7.20
C ASP A 339 2.56 -10.04 8.72
N MET A 340 2.12 -8.87 9.18
CA MET A 340 2.06 -8.52 10.61
C MET A 340 0.94 -9.24 11.37
N LEU A 341 -0.21 -9.48 10.74
CA LEU A 341 -1.33 -10.19 11.38
C LEU A 341 -1.12 -11.71 11.42
N GLY A 342 -0.35 -12.27 10.50
CA GLY A 342 -0.10 -13.70 10.41
C GLY A 342 -1.33 -14.50 9.97
N GLU A 343 -1.35 -15.80 10.29
CA GLU A 343 -2.51 -16.65 9.97
C GLU A 343 -3.66 -16.35 10.93
N LEU A 344 -4.83 -16.09 10.35
CA LEU A 344 -6.05 -15.96 11.13
C LEU A 344 -6.41 -17.26 11.87
N PRO A 345 -7.10 -17.16 13.02
CA PRO A 345 -7.66 -18.33 13.67
C PRO A 345 -8.58 -19.09 12.70
N ARG A 346 -8.56 -20.43 12.79
CA ARG A 346 -9.39 -21.29 11.94
C ARG A 346 -10.86 -20.94 12.13
N GLN A 347 -11.52 -20.59 11.04
CA GLN A 347 -12.97 -20.44 11.03
C GLN A 347 -13.63 -21.79 11.19
N ASP A 348 -14.81 -21.78 11.81
CA ASP A 348 -15.61 -22.97 12.03
C ASP A 348 -16.03 -23.61 10.68
N SER A 349 -15.53 -24.81 10.42
CA SER A 349 -15.65 -25.52 9.15
C SER A 349 -15.82 -27.02 9.37
N VAL A 350 -16.95 -27.53 8.88
CA VAL A 350 -17.40 -28.91 9.08
C VAL A 350 -17.08 -29.75 7.84
N VAL A 351 -16.55 -30.95 8.03
CA VAL A 351 -16.52 -31.96 6.96
C VAL A 351 -17.53 -33.08 7.22
N VAL A 352 -18.47 -33.26 6.31
CA VAL A 352 -19.36 -34.42 6.26
C VAL A 352 -18.62 -35.55 5.56
N LEU A 353 -18.10 -36.49 6.36
CA LEU A 353 -17.37 -37.65 5.89
C LEU A 353 -18.34 -38.84 5.77
N PHE A 354 -18.46 -39.48 4.60
CA PHE A 354 -19.43 -40.56 4.40
C PHE A 354 -18.77 -41.86 3.90
N GLU A 355 -19.21 -43.01 4.41
CA GLU A 355 -18.80 -44.32 3.91
C GLU A 355 -19.45 -44.64 2.54
N SER A 356 -18.87 -45.57 1.79
CA SER A 356 -19.30 -45.90 0.41
C SER A 356 -20.73 -46.42 0.28
N ASP A 357 -21.30 -46.95 1.37
CA ASP A 357 -22.65 -47.47 1.46
C ASP A 357 -23.70 -46.41 1.84
N VAL A 358 -23.27 -45.18 2.16
CA VAL A 358 -24.17 -44.05 2.41
C VAL A 358 -24.59 -43.41 1.09
N PRO A 359 -25.90 -43.26 0.81
CA PRO A 359 -26.35 -42.54 -0.38
C PRO A 359 -25.80 -41.12 -0.40
N LEU A 360 -25.18 -40.72 -1.51
CA LEU A 360 -24.61 -39.37 -1.67
C LEU A 360 -25.63 -38.27 -1.38
N ALA A 361 -26.90 -38.48 -1.74
CA ALA A 361 -28.00 -37.56 -1.43
C ALA A 361 -28.17 -37.31 0.08
N THR A 362 -27.95 -38.33 0.92
CA THR A 362 -27.98 -38.19 2.39
C THR A 362 -26.82 -37.34 2.88
N ALA A 363 -25.59 -37.61 2.42
CA ALA A 363 -24.42 -36.81 2.81
C ALA A 363 -24.55 -35.34 2.38
N LEU A 364 -25.04 -35.10 1.16
CA LEU A 364 -25.32 -33.76 0.65
C LEU A 364 -26.42 -33.04 1.43
N ARG A 365 -27.46 -33.75 1.88
CA ARG A 365 -28.52 -33.17 2.72
C ARG A 365 -27.94 -32.69 4.05
N VAL A 366 -27.17 -33.53 4.74
CA VAL A 366 -26.53 -33.15 6.02
C VAL A 366 -25.62 -31.91 5.84
N ALA A 367 -24.80 -31.87 4.79
CA ALA A 367 -23.98 -30.70 4.51
C ALA A 367 -24.81 -29.45 4.17
N ARG A 368 -25.99 -29.62 3.55
CA ARG A 368 -26.91 -28.50 3.28
C ARG A 368 -27.47 -27.95 4.58
N ASP A 369 -27.92 -28.82 5.49
CA ASP A 369 -28.47 -28.41 6.79
C ASP A 369 -27.43 -27.63 7.61
N VAL A 370 -26.16 -28.04 7.58
CA VAL A 370 -25.06 -27.30 8.24
C VAL A 370 -24.86 -25.91 7.60
N ARG A 371 -24.90 -25.81 6.27
CA ARG A 371 -24.76 -24.53 5.55
C ARG A 371 -25.94 -23.59 5.77
N GLU A 372 -27.15 -24.12 5.85
CA GLU A 372 -28.37 -23.35 6.17
C GLU A 372 -28.29 -22.72 7.57
N GLY A 373 -27.49 -23.31 8.48
CA GLY A 373 -27.12 -22.72 9.77
C GLY A 373 -26.02 -21.65 9.71
N GLY A 374 -25.57 -21.22 8.52
CA GLY A 374 -24.55 -20.18 8.34
C GLY A 374 -23.10 -20.67 8.49
N ARG A 375 -22.87 -21.98 8.54
CA ARG A 375 -21.54 -22.57 8.75
C ARG A 375 -20.94 -23.09 7.44
N THR A 376 -19.62 -23.15 7.39
CA THR A 376 -18.92 -23.77 6.27
C THR A 376 -19.03 -25.30 6.38
N ALA A 377 -19.48 -25.96 5.31
CA ALA A 377 -19.50 -27.43 5.26
C ALA A 377 -19.01 -27.96 3.92
N ALA A 378 -18.19 -29.02 3.93
CA ALA A 378 -17.81 -29.78 2.76
C ALA A 378 -18.21 -31.25 2.91
N VAL A 379 -18.32 -31.98 1.79
CA VAL A 379 -18.61 -33.42 1.78
C VAL A 379 -17.39 -34.15 1.23
N GLN A 380 -16.94 -35.19 1.91
CA GLN A 380 -15.87 -36.05 1.42
C GLN A 380 -16.19 -37.54 1.63
N PRO A 381 -15.82 -38.42 0.69
CA PRO A 381 -15.90 -39.85 0.93
C PRO A 381 -14.82 -40.29 1.94
N ARG A 382 -15.12 -41.32 2.72
CA ARG A 382 -14.09 -42.03 3.50
C ARG A 382 -13.06 -42.61 2.51
N SER A 383 -11.78 -42.34 2.75
CA SER A 383 -10.67 -42.97 2.03
C SER A 383 -9.50 -43.38 2.94
N GLY A 384 -8.91 -44.55 2.67
CA GLY A 384 -7.69 -45.01 3.34
C GLY A 384 -7.82 -45.22 4.86
N LYS A 385 -6.69 -45.03 5.58
CA LYS A 385 -6.65 -45.12 7.05
C LYS A 385 -7.36 -43.91 7.67
N PHE A 386 -8.33 -44.16 8.54
CA PHE A 386 -9.19 -43.13 9.12
C PHE A 386 -8.41 -42.01 9.81
N GLY A 387 -7.52 -42.34 10.75
CA GLY A 387 -6.69 -41.32 11.43
C GLY A 387 -5.81 -40.50 10.48
N ALA A 388 -5.29 -41.10 9.41
CA ALA A 388 -4.52 -40.36 8.41
C ALA A 388 -5.40 -39.42 7.58
N GLN A 389 -6.66 -39.80 7.31
CA GLN A 389 -7.62 -38.91 6.66
C GLN A 389 -8.03 -37.76 7.59
N LEU A 390 -8.29 -38.03 8.88
CA LEU A 390 -8.59 -36.97 9.86
C LEU A 390 -7.44 -35.96 9.95
N GLY A 391 -6.18 -36.42 10.03
CA GLY A 391 -5.03 -35.52 10.04
C GLY A 391 -4.91 -34.67 8.77
N ARG A 392 -5.26 -35.21 7.59
CA ARG A 392 -5.33 -34.42 6.35
C ARG A 392 -6.46 -33.39 6.35
N LEU A 393 -7.62 -33.74 6.93
CA LEU A 393 -8.77 -32.83 7.04
C LEU A 393 -8.46 -31.68 8.01
N GLU A 394 -7.86 -31.99 9.15
CA GLU A 394 -7.39 -30.98 10.09
C GLU A 394 -6.34 -30.06 9.46
N ALA A 395 -5.36 -30.63 8.73
CA ALA A 395 -4.36 -29.84 7.99
C ALA A 395 -4.99 -28.99 6.87
N ALA A 396 -6.12 -29.42 6.31
CA ALA A 396 -6.90 -28.67 5.32
C ALA A 396 -7.79 -27.58 5.96
N GLY A 397 -7.79 -27.44 7.29
CA GLY A 397 -8.47 -26.36 8.01
C GLY A 397 -9.88 -26.68 8.52
N TYR A 398 -10.37 -27.92 8.41
CA TYR A 398 -11.64 -28.31 9.04
C TYR A 398 -11.50 -28.37 10.56
N THR A 399 -12.48 -27.81 11.28
CA THR A 399 -12.52 -27.74 12.75
C THR A 399 -13.34 -28.89 13.36
N SER A 400 -14.25 -29.48 12.58
CA SER A 400 -15.08 -30.60 13.02
C SER A 400 -15.50 -31.50 11.86
N LEU A 401 -16.00 -32.68 12.19
CA LEU A 401 -16.55 -33.64 11.24
C LEU A 401 -17.92 -34.15 11.66
N VAL A 402 -18.70 -34.55 10.65
CA VAL A 402 -19.88 -35.40 10.80
C VAL A 402 -19.60 -36.69 10.03
N HIS A 403 -19.47 -37.82 10.74
CA HIS A 403 -19.19 -39.12 10.10
C HIS A 403 -20.48 -39.90 9.87
N LEU A 404 -20.83 -40.14 8.61
CA LEU A 404 -22.02 -40.88 8.19
C LEU A 404 -21.65 -42.32 7.80
N LYS A 405 -22.38 -43.26 8.39
CA LYS A 405 -22.39 -44.70 8.08
C LYS A 405 -23.82 -45.11 7.69
N ALA A 406 -23.99 -46.27 7.06
CA ALA A 406 -25.32 -46.74 6.65
C ALA A 406 -26.35 -46.82 7.79
N ASP A 407 -25.91 -47.07 9.02
CA ASP A 407 -26.73 -47.16 10.24
C ASP A 407 -26.87 -45.83 10.99
N THR A 408 -26.37 -44.72 10.44
CA THR A 408 -26.45 -43.41 11.10
C THR A 408 -27.89 -42.90 11.12
N ILE A 409 -28.53 -43.01 12.29
CA ILE A 409 -29.91 -42.53 12.52
C ILE A 409 -29.94 -41.01 12.73
N LYS A 410 -28.97 -40.48 13.50
CA LYS A 410 -28.81 -39.05 13.76
C LYS A 410 -27.35 -38.66 13.54
N PRO A 411 -27.05 -37.74 12.60
CA PRO A 411 -25.70 -37.25 12.40
C PRO A 411 -25.18 -36.53 13.65
N GLU A 412 -24.00 -36.92 14.11
CA GLU A 412 -23.31 -36.27 15.22
C GLU A 412 -22.07 -35.56 14.72
N GLU A 413 -21.89 -34.32 15.16
CA GLU A 413 -20.68 -33.55 14.92
C GLU A 413 -19.65 -33.78 16.01
N ARG A 414 -18.38 -33.88 15.63
CA ARG A 414 -17.23 -34.10 16.52
C ARG A 414 -16.09 -33.18 16.12
N ALA A 415 -15.42 -32.57 17.10
CA ALA A 415 -14.26 -31.73 16.83
C ALA A 415 -13.12 -32.52 16.17
N LEU A 416 -12.44 -31.88 15.22
CA LEU A 416 -11.19 -32.33 14.63
C LEU A 416 -10.06 -31.64 15.37
N GLY A 417 -9.19 -32.41 16.02
CA GLY A 417 -8.15 -31.87 16.88
C GLY A 417 -8.71 -31.41 18.22
N GLY A 418 -8.63 -32.29 19.22
CA GLY A 418 -8.99 -32.00 20.60
C GLY A 418 -8.14 -32.84 21.55
N LYS A 419 -7.34 -32.16 22.37
CA LYS A 419 -7.27 -32.51 23.78
C LYS A 419 -8.47 -31.92 24.48
#